data_AF-A0AAN6MFT4-F1
#
_entry.id   AF-A0AAN6MFT4-F1
#
_cell.length_a   1.000
_cell.length_b   1.000
_cell.length_c   1.000
_cell.angle_alpha   90.00
_cell.angle_beta   90.00
_cell.angle_gamma   90.00
#
_symmetry.space_group_name_H-M   'P 1'
#
loop_
_entity.id
_entity.type
_entity.pdbx_description
1 polymer ?
#
loop_
_entity_poly.entity_id
_entity_poly.type
_entity_poly.pdbx_seq_one_letter_code
_entity_poly.pdbx_strand_id
1 'polypeptide(L)'
;MASAVLYGPLFLQLPADLVLYLCREHLRPASAAALSLTCKSLFVLVFAGTRPGFNGGTQRRDLQLLLEKDLGHAPLPRRRVLLGSGFSIGYRSVRLAMNRHFLGAPNGLPLRYFDVQGISLGPLRWFEKWSARILQGELFLSARRTMCGSAWTDEALRAALDHEGPRYDICGHVSMSGPWSISNVTALHSAAVSASTSARAPVVLVPCRDLVEACGRCLTDYTTTVERRVRPVQGGGVDGRQTMEYWFITITSFHRLGSGRSPWDAKWQAFGGRPSISTIRLRRDMETHPPGAVKAAWDEGEQAAVSGHRRSHSSPTWRAC
;
A
#
# COMPACT_ATOMS: atom_id res chain seq x y z
N MET A 1 30.79 -11.53 -37.21
CA MET A 1 29.65 -12.04 -36.43
C MET A 1 30.18 -12.65 -35.14
N ALA A 2 30.17 -11.90 -34.04
CA ALA A 2 30.60 -12.39 -32.74
C ALA A 2 29.38 -12.85 -31.95
N SER A 3 29.30 -14.16 -31.68
CA SER A 3 28.24 -14.75 -30.87
C SER A 3 28.53 -14.45 -29.39
N ALA A 4 27.68 -13.64 -28.75
CA ALA A 4 27.78 -13.35 -27.33
C ALA A 4 27.41 -14.61 -26.54
N VAL A 5 28.41 -15.32 -26.03
CA VAL A 5 28.21 -16.38 -25.04
C VAL A 5 27.70 -15.72 -23.76
N LEU A 6 26.40 -15.84 -23.51
CA LEU A 6 25.80 -15.43 -22.25
C LEU A 6 26.33 -16.35 -21.15
N TYR A 7 27.37 -15.89 -20.45
CA TYR A 7 27.87 -16.54 -19.24
C TYR A 7 26.76 -16.50 -18.18
N GLY A 8 26.06 -17.63 -18.03
CA GLY A 8 25.24 -17.87 -16.85
C GLY A 8 26.10 -17.77 -15.58
N PRO A 9 25.49 -17.49 -14.41
CA PRO A 9 26.23 -17.43 -13.16
C PRO A 9 26.96 -18.75 -12.93
N LEU A 10 28.29 -18.68 -12.78
CA LEU A 10 29.20 -19.83 -12.64
C LEU A 10 28.73 -20.84 -11.59
N PHE A 11 28.01 -20.36 -10.56
CA PHE A 11 27.47 -21.19 -9.50
C PHE A 11 26.39 -22.19 -9.96
N LEU A 12 25.59 -21.86 -10.98
CA LEU A 12 24.56 -22.76 -11.52
C LEU A 12 25.13 -23.80 -12.51
N GLN A 13 26.40 -23.65 -12.89
CA GLN A 13 27.10 -24.63 -13.72
C GLN A 13 27.73 -25.76 -12.89
N LEU A 14 27.72 -25.63 -11.55
CA LEU A 14 28.18 -26.69 -10.66
C LEU A 14 27.20 -27.87 -10.69
N PRO A 15 27.70 -29.12 -10.70
CA PRO A 15 26.88 -30.30 -10.45
C PRO A 15 26.02 -30.16 -9.19
N ALA A 16 24.79 -30.66 -9.27
CA ALA A 16 23.81 -30.67 -8.18
C ALA A 16 24.40 -31.14 -6.84
N ASP A 17 25.19 -32.20 -6.87
CA ASP A 17 25.78 -32.81 -5.68
C ASP A 17 26.80 -31.89 -5.00
N LEU A 18 27.57 -31.12 -5.77
CA LEU A 18 28.51 -30.13 -5.21
C LEU A 18 27.77 -28.94 -4.60
N VAL A 19 26.69 -28.49 -5.23
CA VAL A 19 25.83 -27.43 -4.66
C VAL A 19 25.22 -27.89 -3.34
N LEU A 20 24.72 -29.13 -3.29
CA LEU A 20 24.17 -29.73 -2.08
C LEU A 20 25.22 -29.91 -0.99
N TYR A 21 26.41 -30.40 -1.35
CA TYR A 21 27.55 -30.53 -0.44
C TYR A 21 27.93 -29.18 0.18
N LEU A 22 28.08 -28.14 -0.64
CA LEU A 22 28.34 -26.78 -0.17
C LEU A 22 27.22 -26.28 0.75
N CYS A 23 25.95 -26.51 0.40
CA CYS A 23 24.82 -26.06 1.21
C CYS A 23 24.70 -26.78 2.55
N ARG A 24 25.08 -28.06 2.63
CA ARG A 24 24.97 -28.87 3.86
C ARG A 24 26.19 -28.74 4.76
N GLU A 25 27.37 -28.85 4.19
CA GLU A 25 28.63 -28.94 4.95
C GLU A 25 29.28 -27.58 5.20
N HIS A 26 29.07 -26.62 4.30
CA HIS A 26 29.81 -25.35 4.31
C HIS A 26 28.96 -24.11 4.57
N LEU A 27 27.64 -24.22 4.50
CA LEU A 27 26.72 -23.12 4.78
C LEU A 27 25.95 -23.34 6.07
N ARG A 28 25.82 -22.27 6.87
CA ARG A 28 24.84 -22.26 7.97
C ARG A 28 23.44 -22.45 7.38
N PRO A 29 22.49 -23.08 8.10
CA PRO A 29 21.14 -23.34 7.58
C PRO A 29 20.43 -22.09 7.03
N ALA A 30 20.64 -20.95 7.69
CA ALA A 30 20.12 -19.67 7.25
C ALA A 30 20.74 -19.18 5.92
N SER A 31 22.04 -19.40 5.70
CA SER A 31 22.74 -19.05 4.46
C SER A 31 22.35 -19.98 3.31
N ALA A 32 22.24 -21.28 3.58
CA ALA A 32 21.75 -22.24 2.60
C ALA A 32 20.32 -21.91 2.15
N ALA A 33 19.46 -21.52 3.10
CA ALA A 33 18.12 -21.06 2.79
C ALA A 33 18.10 -19.73 2.02
N ALA A 34 18.94 -18.75 2.36
CA ALA A 34 19.06 -17.52 1.57
C ALA A 34 19.50 -17.82 0.13
N LEU A 35 20.53 -18.65 -0.05
CA LEU A 35 21.04 -19.08 -1.36
C LEU A 35 19.96 -19.79 -2.19
N SER A 36 19.19 -20.67 -1.55
CA SER A 36 18.08 -21.38 -2.20
C SER A 36 16.99 -20.44 -2.73
N LEU A 37 16.82 -19.25 -2.11
CA LEU A 37 15.81 -18.26 -2.51
C LEU A 37 16.26 -17.39 -3.69
N THR A 38 17.52 -17.51 -4.15
CA THR A 38 18.04 -16.72 -5.27
C THR A 38 17.48 -17.19 -6.62
N CYS A 39 17.20 -18.48 -6.79
CA CYS A 39 16.57 -19.01 -8.00
C CYS A 39 15.81 -20.33 -7.76
N LYS A 40 14.89 -20.64 -8.68
CA LYS A 40 14.03 -21.84 -8.60
C LYS A 40 14.85 -23.14 -8.57
N SER A 41 15.92 -23.24 -9.35
CA SER A 41 16.75 -24.45 -9.42
C SER A 41 17.44 -24.75 -8.09
N LEU A 42 18.00 -23.73 -7.44
CA LEU A 42 18.63 -23.87 -6.12
C LEU A 42 17.59 -24.15 -5.03
N PHE A 43 16.40 -23.56 -5.11
CA PHE A 43 15.30 -23.88 -4.21
C PHE A 43 14.93 -25.36 -4.29
N VAL A 44 14.72 -25.87 -5.50
CA VAL A 44 14.37 -27.28 -5.72
C VAL A 44 15.50 -28.17 -5.24
N LEU A 45 16.75 -27.89 -5.60
CA LEU A 45 17.91 -28.67 -5.17
C LEU A 45 18.00 -28.76 -3.64
N VAL A 46 18.05 -27.61 -2.95
CA VAL A 46 18.29 -27.56 -1.51
C VAL A 46 17.12 -28.15 -0.69
N PHE A 47 15.89 -28.09 -1.19
CA PHE A 47 14.69 -28.53 -0.44
C PHE A 47 14.00 -29.79 -0.98
N ALA A 48 14.51 -30.45 -2.03
CA ALA A 48 13.88 -31.64 -2.61
C ALA A 48 13.79 -32.84 -1.65
N GLY A 49 14.69 -32.94 -0.67
CA GLY A 49 14.79 -34.12 0.20
C GLY A 49 14.25 -33.95 1.62
N THR A 50 14.38 -32.77 2.21
CA THR A 50 13.95 -32.49 3.59
C THR A 50 13.75 -30.99 3.76
N ARG A 51 12.65 -30.57 4.36
CA ARG A 51 12.52 -29.18 4.83
C ARG A 51 13.43 -29.05 6.05
N PRO A 52 14.51 -28.26 6.03
CA PRO A 52 15.26 -27.99 7.23
C PRO A 52 14.29 -27.37 8.23
N GLY A 53 14.03 -28.09 9.32
CA GLY A 53 13.22 -27.58 10.41
C GLY A 53 13.94 -26.40 11.02
N PHE A 54 13.43 -25.18 10.80
CA PHE A 54 13.89 -24.01 11.53
C PHE A 54 13.38 -24.08 12.97
N ASN A 55 13.98 -24.96 13.77
CA ASN A 55 13.51 -25.31 15.11
C ASN A 55 13.89 -24.28 16.19
N GLY A 56 14.22 -23.04 15.82
CA GLY A 56 14.58 -22.00 16.79
C GLY A 56 14.40 -20.57 16.27
N GLY A 57 14.00 -19.67 17.17
CA GLY A 57 13.82 -18.23 16.87
C GLY A 57 15.09 -17.55 16.34
N THR A 58 16.27 -18.04 16.73
CA THR A 58 17.57 -17.52 16.28
C THR A 58 17.82 -17.76 14.80
N GLN A 59 17.55 -18.96 14.28
CA GLN A 59 17.77 -19.28 12.86
C GLN A 59 16.85 -18.48 11.94
N ARG A 60 15.60 -18.23 12.38
CA ARG A 60 14.66 -17.37 11.65
C ARG A 60 15.13 -15.92 11.61
N ARG A 61 15.72 -15.44 12.72
CA ARG A 61 16.34 -14.11 12.81
C ARG A 61 17.58 -14.00 11.93
N ASP A 62 18.41 -15.03 11.87
CA ASP A 62 19.62 -15.07 11.03
C ASP A 62 19.30 -15.12 9.55
N LEU A 63 18.32 -15.94 9.14
CA LEU A 63 17.85 -15.96 7.74
C LEU A 63 17.27 -14.60 7.34
N GLN A 64 16.51 -14.00 8.25
CA GLN A 64 16.02 -12.64 8.08
C GLN A 64 17.17 -11.64 7.91
N LEU A 65 18.22 -11.71 8.73
CA LEU A 65 19.40 -10.84 8.62
C LEU A 65 20.19 -11.07 7.33
N LEU A 66 20.26 -12.31 6.83
CA LEU A 66 20.91 -12.64 5.56
C LEU A 66 20.12 -12.13 4.36
N LEU A 67 18.80 -12.29 4.38
CA LEU A 67 17.90 -11.67 3.40
C LEU A 67 17.97 -10.14 3.46
N GLU A 68 18.24 -9.57 4.64
CA GLU A 68 18.52 -8.13 4.81
C GLU A 68 19.90 -7.74 4.25
N LYS A 69 20.89 -8.65 4.24
CA LYS A 69 22.25 -8.45 3.73
C LYS A 69 22.33 -8.52 2.20
N ASP A 70 21.59 -9.44 1.58
CA ASP A 70 21.51 -9.61 0.12
C ASP A 70 20.80 -8.45 -0.60
N LEU A 71 20.09 -7.58 0.15
CA LEU A 71 19.53 -6.35 -0.40
C LEU A 71 20.57 -5.22 -0.58
N GLY A 72 21.86 -5.52 -0.34
CA GLY A 72 22.99 -4.62 -0.53
C GLY A 72 23.30 -3.76 0.70
N HIS A 73 24.58 -3.53 0.97
CA HIS A 73 25.10 -2.70 2.07
C HIS A 73 24.75 -1.20 2.00
N ALA A 74 23.94 -0.77 1.04
CA ALA A 74 23.36 0.56 1.11
C ALA A 74 22.38 0.57 2.31
N PRO A 75 22.49 1.50 3.25
CA PRO A 75 21.51 1.63 4.32
C PRO A 75 20.15 1.91 3.69
N LEU A 76 19.36 0.86 3.47
CA LEU A 76 17.99 1.00 3.04
C LEU A 76 17.30 1.84 4.12
N PRO A 77 16.54 2.89 3.76
CA PRO A 77 15.75 3.64 4.72
C PRO A 77 14.91 2.66 5.52
N ARG A 78 15.24 2.50 6.81
CA ARG A 78 14.90 1.32 7.62
C ARG A 78 13.41 1.05 7.78
N ARG A 79 12.55 2.00 7.43
CA ARG A 79 11.10 1.86 7.27
C ARG A 79 10.62 2.99 6.38
N ARG A 80 9.87 2.68 5.33
CA ARG A 80 9.08 3.68 4.60
C ARG A 80 7.71 3.71 5.26
N VAL A 81 7.54 4.65 6.19
CA VAL A 81 6.26 4.87 6.87
C VAL A 81 5.44 5.75 5.95
N LEU A 82 4.22 5.34 5.62
CA LEU A 82 3.20 6.30 5.24
C LEU A 82 2.98 7.15 6.48
N LEU A 83 3.63 8.31 6.50
CA LEU A 83 3.63 9.21 7.65
C LEU A 83 2.17 9.51 7.97
N GLY A 84 1.81 9.28 9.23
CA GLY A 84 0.49 9.58 9.73
C GLY A 84 -0.50 8.42 9.83
N SER A 85 -0.53 7.48 8.89
CA SER A 85 -1.40 6.31 9.08
C SER A 85 -0.84 5.36 10.14
N GLY A 86 -1.71 4.67 10.88
CA GLY A 86 -1.32 3.55 11.73
C GLY A 86 -0.70 2.37 10.95
N PHE A 87 -0.73 2.45 9.62
CA PHE A 87 -0.25 1.45 8.70
C PHE A 87 1.15 1.80 8.16
N SER A 88 2.14 0.99 8.52
CA SER A 88 3.50 1.10 7.99
C SER A 88 3.83 -0.15 7.19
N ILE A 89 4.22 0.04 5.93
CA ILE A 89 4.64 -1.06 5.05
C ILE A 89 6.12 -0.92 4.71
N GLY A 90 6.91 -1.89 5.17
CA GLY A 90 8.30 -2.04 4.75
C GLY A 90 8.39 -2.73 3.38
N TYR A 91 9.46 -2.42 2.62
CA TYR A 91 9.75 -3.13 1.36
C TYR A 91 9.80 -4.64 1.56
N ARG A 92 10.26 -5.09 2.73
CA ARG A 92 10.31 -6.50 3.07
C ARG A 92 8.94 -7.17 3.09
N SER A 93 7.91 -6.50 3.61
CA SER A 93 6.54 -7.03 3.59
C SER A 93 6.01 -7.14 2.16
N VAL A 94 6.30 -6.12 1.32
CA VAL A 94 5.99 -6.16 -0.12
C VAL A 94 6.68 -7.34 -0.79
N ARG A 95 8.00 -7.50 -0.58
CA ARG A 95 8.79 -8.59 -1.15
C ARG A 95 8.25 -9.96 -0.74
N LEU A 96 7.91 -10.15 0.53
CA LEU A 96 7.35 -11.42 1.01
C LEU A 96 5.96 -11.68 0.42
N ALA A 97 5.11 -10.67 0.28
CA ALA A 97 3.81 -10.85 -0.35
C ALA A 97 3.94 -11.23 -1.83
N MET A 98 4.83 -10.56 -2.55
CA MET A 98 5.10 -10.85 -3.96
C MET A 98 5.81 -12.19 -4.17
N ASN A 99 6.71 -12.59 -3.27
CA ASN A 99 7.32 -13.92 -3.31
C ASN A 99 6.26 -15.02 -3.13
N ARG A 100 5.30 -14.84 -2.22
CA ARG A 100 4.19 -15.79 -2.09
C ARG A 100 3.40 -15.92 -3.39
N HIS A 101 3.17 -14.82 -4.09
CA HIS A 101 2.46 -14.81 -5.36
C HIS A 101 3.23 -15.54 -6.47
N PHE A 102 4.53 -15.27 -6.61
CA PHE A 102 5.34 -15.86 -7.69
C PHE A 102 5.82 -17.28 -7.41
N LEU A 103 6.06 -17.63 -6.14
CA LEU A 103 6.69 -18.88 -5.72
C LEU A 103 5.72 -19.81 -4.97
N GLY A 104 4.48 -19.38 -4.72
CA GLY A 104 3.47 -20.15 -4.03
C GLY A 104 3.37 -19.90 -2.52
N ALA A 105 2.34 -20.48 -1.90
CA ALA A 105 1.94 -20.23 -0.51
C ALA A 105 3.06 -20.30 0.56
N PRO A 106 3.95 -21.30 0.59
CA PRO A 106 4.96 -21.38 1.66
C PRO A 106 6.05 -20.30 1.56
N ASN A 107 6.14 -19.60 0.43
CA ASN A 107 7.27 -18.73 0.11
C ASN A 107 7.00 -17.24 0.40
N GLY A 108 6.11 -16.93 1.36
CA GLY A 108 5.92 -15.55 1.75
C GLY A 108 4.68 -15.24 2.56
N LEU A 109 4.32 -13.95 2.57
CA LEU A 109 3.28 -13.38 3.41
C LEU A 109 1.92 -13.41 2.68
N PRO A 110 0.83 -13.88 3.31
CA PRO A 110 -0.49 -13.80 2.67
C PRO A 110 -0.95 -12.34 2.56
N LEU A 111 -1.68 -12.01 1.49
CA LEU A 111 -2.16 -10.63 1.25
C LEU A 111 -3.01 -10.07 2.39
N ARG A 112 -3.77 -10.93 3.09
CA ARG A 112 -4.56 -10.55 4.27
C ARG A 112 -3.76 -9.91 5.41
N TYR A 113 -2.43 -10.02 5.37
CA TYR A 113 -1.56 -9.29 6.29
C TYR A 113 -1.71 -7.77 6.16
N PHE A 114 -2.09 -7.28 4.98
CA PHE A 114 -2.35 -5.87 4.72
C PHE A 114 -3.81 -5.47 4.96
N ASP A 115 -4.69 -6.43 5.28
CA ASP A 115 -6.08 -6.16 5.61
C ASP A 115 -6.17 -5.71 7.07
N VAL A 116 -5.90 -4.43 7.29
CA VAL A 116 -5.86 -3.81 8.62
C VAL A 116 -7.04 -2.87 8.76
N GLN A 117 -7.73 -2.94 9.89
CA GLN A 117 -8.80 -2.02 10.26
C GLN A 117 -8.46 -1.40 11.59
N GLY A 118 -8.66 -0.09 11.73
CA GLY A 118 -8.30 0.64 12.93
C GLY A 118 -9.05 1.95 13.08
N ILE A 119 -8.92 2.54 14.26
CA ILE A 119 -9.39 3.89 14.57
C ILE A 119 -8.17 4.70 15.00
N SER A 120 -7.99 5.89 14.44
CA SER A 120 -6.91 6.78 14.86
C SER A 120 -7.19 7.36 16.25
N LEU A 121 -6.13 7.54 17.05
CA LEU A 121 -6.22 8.05 18.42
C LEU A 121 -6.18 9.59 18.50
N GLY A 122 -6.35 10.28 17.37
CA GLY A 122 -6.30 11.74 17.30
C GLY A 122 -7.63 12.43 17.63
N PRO A 123 -7.63 13.77 17.77
CA PRO A 123 -8.84 14.59 17.87
C PRO A 123 -9.81 14.33 16.70
N LEU A 124 -9.24 14.20 15.50
CA LEU A 124 -9.93 13.63 14.34
C LEU A 124 -9.87 12.11 14.42
N ARG A 125 -10.97 11.51 14.87
CA ARG A 125 -11.13 10.05 14.86
C ARG A 125 -11.42 9.58 13.44
N TRP A 126 -10.39 9.06 12.79
CA TRP A 126 -10.49 8.40 11.50
C TRP A 126 -10.68 6.91 11.70
N PHE A 127 -11.72 6.38 11.09
CA PHE A 127 -11.84 4.96 10.85
C PHE A 127 -11.06 4.62 9.57
N GLU A 128 -10.05 3.76 9.70
CA GLU A 128 -9.19 3.35 8.59
C GLU A 128 -9.43 1.87 8.26
N LYS A 129 -9.52 1.57 6.97
CA LYS A 129 -9.53 0.21 6.44
C LYS A 129 -8.55 0.11 5.28
N TRP A 130 -7.57 -0.77 5.43
CA TRP A 130 -6.58 -1.13 4.43
C TRP A 130 -6.95 -2.45 3.78
N SER A 131 -6.58 -2.59 2.50
CA SER A 131 -6.63 -3.85 1.78
C SER A 131 -5.55 -3.90 0.71
N ALA A 132 -5.19 -5.11 0.29
CA ALA A 132 -4.20 -5.31 -0.76
C ALA A 132 -4.66 -6.29 -1.83
N ARG A 133 -4.18 -6.07 -3.05
CA ARG A 133 -4.42 -6.94 -4.21
C ARG A 133 -3.16 -7.06 -5.04
N ILE A 134 -3.05 -8.16 -5.79
CA ILE A 134 -2.03 -8.32 -6.81
C ILE A 134 -2.71 -8.35 -8.16
N LEU A 135 -2.39 -7.38 -9.01
CA LEU A 135 -2.98 -7.19 -10.33
C LEU A 135 -1.85 -7.15 -11.34
N GLN A 136 -1.92 -7.97 -12.39
CA GLN A 136 -0.90 -8.04 -13.45
C GLN A 136 0.53 -8.19 -12.92
N GLY A 137 0.71 -8.97 -11.84
CA GLY A 137 2.02 -9.21 -11.22
C GLY A 137 2.56 -8.04 -10.39
N GLU A 138 1.74 -7.05 -10.05
CA GLU A 138 2.12 -5.90 -9.23
C GLU A 138 1.24 -5.77 -7.99
N LEU A 139 1.82 -5.27 -6.90
CA LEU A 139 1.12 -5.07 -5.64
C LEU A 139 0.38 -3.73 -5.65
N PHE A 140 -0.90 -3.78 -5.34
CA PHE A 140 -1.74 -2.62 -5.11
C PHE A 140 -2.21 -2.59 -3.65
N LEU A 141 -2.32 -1.38 -3.10
CA LEU A 141 -2.95 -1.13 -1.80
C LEU A 141 -4.13 -0.18 -1.97
N SER A 142 -5.18 -0.39 -1.17
CA SER A 142 -6.25 0.57 -1.00
C SER A 142 -6.41 0.93 0.47
N ALA A 143 -6.57 2.22 0.76
CA ALA A 143 -6.83 2.72 2.09
C ALA A 143 -8.09 3.57 2.08
N ARG A 144 -9.13 3.13 2.79
CA ARG A 144 -10.34 3.90 3.01
C ARG A 144 -10.30 4.51 4.40
N ARG A 145 -10.33 5.84 4.47
CA ARG A 145 -10.40 6.61 5.71
C ARG A 145 -11.72 7.33 5.78
N THR A 146 -12.42 7.17 6.89
CA THR A 146 -13.73 7.77 7.12
C THR A 146 -13.71 8.52 8.43
N MET A 147 -14.12 9.78 8.42
CA MET A 147 -14.25 10.63 9.60
C MET A 147 -15.70 11.07 9.72
N CYS A 148 -16.22 11.04 10.95
CA CYS A 148 -17.54 11.53 11.30
C CYS A 148 -17.37 12.50 12.48
N GLY A 149 -17.54 13.80 12.23
CA GLY A 149 -17.38 14.86 13.24
C GLY A 149 -18.74 15.43 13.64
N SER A 150 -19.23 15.10 14.83
CA SER A 150 -20.53 15.59 15.35
C SER A 150 -20.39 16.99 15.96
N ALA A 151 -21.20 17.96 15.51
CA ALA A 151 -21.23 19.36 16.01
C ALA A 151 -19.95 20.17 15.76
N TRP A 152 -19.26 19.91 14.65
CA TRP A 152 -18.11 20.70 14.25
C TRP A 152 -18.59 21.85 13.35
N THR A 153 -18.22 23.08 13.68
CA THR A 153 -18.31 24.19 12.71
C THR A 153 -17.27 23.97 11.60
N ASP A 154 -17.46 24.63 10.47
CA ASP A 154 -16.54 24.53 9.34
C ASP A 154 -15.14 24.98 9.73
N GLU A 155 -15.05 26.02 10.56
CA GLU A 155 -13.79 26.56 11.10
C GLU A 155 -13.12 25.58 12.06
N ALA A 156 -13.89 24.96 12.97
CA ALA A 156 -13.35 23.97 13.90
C ALA A 156 -12.83 22.74 13.16
N LEU A 157 -13.56 22.28 12.14
CA LEU A 157 -13.15 21.16 11.30
C LEU A 157 -11.91 21.49 10.49
N ARG A 158 -11.88 22.68 9.92
CA ARG A 158 -10.72 23.16 9.21
C ARG A 158 -9.50 23.26 10.12
N ALA A 159 -9.65 23.84 11.30
CA ALA A 159 -8.57 23.97 12.27
C ALA A 159 -7.99 22.62 12.70
N ALA A 160 -8.84 21.60 12.93
CA ALA A 160 -8.31 20.28 13.27
C ALA A 160 -7.74 19.54 12.06
N LEU A 161 -8.31 19.71 10.86
CA LEU A 161 -7.69 19.19 9.64
C LEU A 161 -6.32 19.84 9.43
N ASP A 162 -6.17 21.13 9.70
CA ASP A 162 -4.88 21.80 9.60
C ASP A 162 -3.86 21.30 10.63
N HIS A 163 -4.29 21.15 11.88
CA HIS A 163 -3.42 20.70 12.98
C HIS A 163 -3.04 19.22 12.89
N GLU A 164 -4.01 18.35 12.59
CA GLU A 164 -3.86 16.89 12.61
C GLU A 164 -3.67 16.28 11.22
N GLY A 165 -4.00 16.99 10.14
CA GLY A 165 -3.90 16.54 8.77
C GLY A 165 -2.52 16.04 8.32
N PRO A 166 -1.36 16.50 8.86
CA PRO A 166 -0.07 15.93 8.47
C PRO A 166 0.10 14.49 9.00
N ARG A 167 -0.80 14.05 9.90
CA ARG A 167 -0.90 12.68 10.37
C ARG A 167 -1.83 11.83 9.51
N TYR A 168 -2.38 12.32 8.40
CA TYR A 168 -3.27 11.51 7.58
C TYR A 168 -2.94 11.64 6.09
N ASP A 169 -1.66 11.81 5.78
CA ASP A 169 -1.18 11.90 4.42
C ASP A 169 -1.65 10.70 3.58
N ILE A 170 -2.14 11.01 2.37
CA ILE A 170 -2.53 10.00 1.39
C ILE A 170 -1.28 9.26 0.91
N CYS A 171 -0.21 10.02 0.64
CA CYS A 171 1.14 9.54 0.43
C CYS A 171 2.13 10.62 0.88
N GLY A 172 3.44 10.34 0.90
CA GLY A 172 4.46 11.33 1.29
C GLY A 172 4.54 12.59 0.40
N HIS A 173 3.67 12.71 -0.61
CA HIS A 173 3.58 13.84 -1.53
C HIS A 173 2.24 14.57 -1.49
N VAL A 174 1.20 13.93 -0.93
CA VAL A 174 -0.16 14.47 -0.86
C VAL A 174 -0.60 14.44 0.60
N SER A 175 -0.58 15.62 1.21
CA SER A 175 -1.01 15.79 2.60
C SER A 175 -2.46 16.23 2.67
N MET A 176 -3.12 15.87 3.78
CA MET A 176 -4.40 16.44 4.13
C MET A 176 -4.27 17.86 4.66
N SER A 177 -3.09 18.27 5.17
CA SER A 177 -2.86 19.66 5.52
C SER A 177 -1.42 20.13 5.42
N GLY A 178 -1.29 21.40 5.08
CA GLY A 178 -0.08 22.15 5.35
C GLY A 178 0.58 22.77 4.11
N PRO A 179 1.38 23.81 4.32
CA PRO A 179 2.15 24.48 3.28
C PRO A 179 3.38 23.69 2.82
N TRP A 180 3.76 22.63 3.54
CA TRP A 180 4.98 21.86 3.30
C TRP A 180 4.79 20.70 2.32
N SER A 181 3.54 20.34 2.02
CA SER A 181 3.24 19.30 1.04
C SER A 181 3.35 19.86 -0.37
N ILE A 182 3.81 19.02 -1.30
CA ILE A 182 3.88 19.37 -2.73
C ILE A 182 2.47 19.52 -3.30
N SER A 183 1.50 18.82 -2.72
CA SER A 183 0.10 18.86 -3.15
C SER A 183 -0.82 18.64 -1.94
N ASN A 184 -1.97 19.30 -1.97
CA ASN A 184 -3.03 19.17 -0.97
C ASN A 184 -4.27 18.55 -1.62
N VAL A 185 -5.10 17.90 -0.81
CA VAL A 185 -6.42 17.39 -1.23
C VAL A 185 -7.32 18.57 -1.61
N THR A 186 -7.57 18.80 -2.90
CA THR A 186 -8.21 20.06 -3.34
C THR A 186 -9.61 20.25 -2.75
N ALA A 187 -10.37 19.16 -2.60
CA ALA A 187 -11.68 19.17 -1.96
C ALA A 187 -11.67 19.73 -0.53
N LEU A 188 -10.58 19.56 0.21
CA LEU A 188 -10.46 20.06 1.59
C LEU A 188 -9.90 21.48 1.67
N HIS A 189 -9.31 21.99 0.59
CA HIS A 189 -8.56 23.26 0.56
C HIS A 189 -9.11 24.27 -0.46
N SER A 190 -10.25 23.99 -1.07
CA SER A 190 -10.86 24.91 -2.02
C SER A 190 -11.26 26.20 -1.29
N ALA A 191 -10.47 27.26 -1.47
CA ALA A 191 -10.90 28.59 -1.09
C ALA A 191 -12.12 28.94 -1.94
N ALA A 192 -13.18 29.44 -1.32
CA ALA A 192 -14.21 30.14 -2.07
C ALA A 192 -13.50 31.25 -2.86
N VAL A 193 -13.45 31.10 -4.18
CA VAL A 193 -12.84 32.07 -5.10
C VAL A 193 -13.76 33.29 -5.11
N SER A 194 -13.72 34.07 -4.03
CA SER A 194 -14.37 35.36 -3.96
C SER A 194 -13.27 36.40 -4.08
N ALA A 195 -13.23 37.01 -5.26
CA ALA A 195 -12.31 38.06 -5.63
C ALA A 195 -12.35 39.23 -4.65
N SER A 196 -11.17 39.81 -4.42
CA SER A 196 -10.93 41.14 -3.85
C SER A 196 -11.54 41.43 -2.48
N THR A 197 -10.72 41.35 -1.42
CA THR A 197 -10.27 42.47 -0.55
C THR A 197 -9.49 41.83 0.61
N SER A 198 -8.47 42.50 1.16
CA SER A 198 -7.42 42.00 2.06
C SER A 198 -7.81 41.32 3.39
N ALA A 199 -9.07 40.92 3.59
CA ALA A 199 -9.50 40.09 4.70
C ALA A 199 -9.39 38.62 4.29
N ARG A 200 -8.74 37.80 5.13
CA ARG A 200 -8.56 36.36 4.92
C ARG A 200 -9.95 35.72 4.78
N ALA A 201 -10.38 35.44 3.55
CA ALA A 201 -11.71 34.88 3.30
C ALA A 201 -11.87 33.57 4.08
N PRO A 202 -13.03 33.35 4.72
CA PRO A 202 -13.28 32.11 5.44
C PRO A 202 -13.14 30.93 4.46
N VAL A 203 -12.29 29.96 4.82
CA VAL A 203 -12.12 28.74 4.05
C VAL A 203 -13.33 27.86 4.33
N VAL A 204 -14.26 27.82 3.37
CA VAL A 204 -15.47 26.98 3.46
C VAL A 204 -15.18 25.60 2.89
N LEU A 205 -15.52 24.55 3.64
CA LEU A 205 -15.46 23.18 3.12
C LEU A 205 -16.56 22.98 2.08
N VAL A 206 -16.18 22.68 0.84
CA VAL A 206 -17.12 22.48 -0.25
C VAL A 206 -17.55 21.01 -0.29
N PRO A 207 -18.86 20.69 -0.16
CA PRO A 207 -19.33 19.33 -0.32
C PRO A 207 -19.00 18.79 -1.71
N CYS A 208 -18.55 17.55 -1.77
CA CYS A 208 -18.21 16.86 -3.01
C CYS A 208 -18.50 15.37 -2.88
N ARG A 209 -18.68 14.67 -4.01
CA ARG A 209 -18.90 13.23 -4.05
C ARG A 209 -17.95 12.59 -5.04
N ASP A 210 -17.18 11.63 -4.55
CA ASP A 210 -16.28 10.79 -5.31
C ASP A 210 -15.35 11.59 -6.24
N LEU A 211 -14.90 12.77 -5.80
CA LEU A 211 -13.98 13.60 -6.56
C LEU A 211 -12.67 12.84 -6.73
N VAL A 212 -12.35 12.46 -7.97
CA VAL A 212 -11.13 11.71 -8.30
C VAL A 212 -9.97 12.67 -8.49
N GLU A 213 -8.89 12.40 -7.77
CA GLU A 213 -7.65 13.15 -7.84
C GLU A 213 -6.45 12.20 -7.88
N ALA A 214 -5.26 12.78 -8.13
CA ALA A 214 -4.04 12.04 -8.33
C ALA A 214 -2.83 12.75 -7.73
N CYS A 215 -1.89 11.97 -7.20
CA CYS A 215 -0.56 12.46 -6.87
C CYS A 215 0.27 12.60 -8.17
N GLY A 216 0.89 13.76 -8.39
CA GLY A 216 1.76 14.01 -9.55
C GLY A 216 3.17 13.40 -9.48
N ARG A 217 3.53 12.72 -8.38
CA ARG A 217 4.87 12.12 -8.19
C ARG A 217 4.89 10.60 -8.13
N CYS A 218 4.03 10.00 -7.30
CA CYS A 218 3.88 8.55 -7.24
C CYS A 218 2.58 8.07 -7.90
N LEU A 219 2.48 6.76 -8.13
CA LEU A 219 1.29 6.12 -8.68
C LEU A 219 0.23 5.94 -7.60
N THR A 220 -0.33 7.07 -7.16
CA THR A 220 -1.42 7.14 -6.20
C THR A 220 -2.57 7.95 -6.77
N ASP A 221 -3.74 7.33 -6.83
CA ASP A 221 -5.01 8.02 -7.05
C ASP A 221 -5.79 8.02 -5.74
N TYR A 222 -6.71 8.95 -5.60
CA TYR A 222 -7.61 8.98 -4.46
C TYR A 222 -8.96 9.57 -4.83
N THR A 223 -9.99 9.18 -4.09
CA THR A 223 -11.31 9.80 -4.16
C THR A 223 -11.64 10.48 -2.85
N THR A 224 -12.25 11.65 -2.95
CA THR A 224 -12.69 12.43 -1.80
C THR A 224 -14.20 12.63 -1.87
N THR A 225 -14.88 12.33 -0.77
CA THR A 225 -16.30 12.60 -0.56
C THR A 225 -16.45 13.39 0.72
N VAL A 226 -17.04 14.58 0.62
CA VAL A 226 -17.29 15.50 1.72
C VAL A 226 -18.78 15.79 1.74
N GLU A 227 -19.47 15.33 2.78
CA GLU A 227 -20.93 15.46 2.89
C GLU A 227 -21.32 16.04 4.26
N ARG A 228 -22.30 16.93 4.25
CA ARG A 228 -23.09 17.26 5.44
C ARG A 228 -24.22 16.24 5.56
N ARG A 229 -24.32 15.59 6.70
CA ARG A 229 -25.38 14.62 7.00
C ARG A 229 -26.16 15.08 8.22
N VAL A 230 -27.44 14.76 8.24
CA VAL A 230 -28.35 15.07 9.34
C VAL A 230 -28.82 13.77 9.96
N ARG A 231 -28.65 13.61 11.27
CA ARG A 231 -29.14 12.43 12.01
C ARG A 231 -30.13 12.86 13.08
N PRO A 232 -31.27 12.16 13.22
CA PRO A 232 -32.16 12.39 14.36
C PRO A 232 -31.45 12.01 15.66
N VAL A 233 -31.51 12.88 16.66
CA VAL A 233 -30.97 12.62 18.00
C VAL A 233 -31.92 11.66 18.70
N GLN A 234 -31.49 10.41 18.92
CA GLN A 234 -32.25 9.45 19.73
C GLN A 234 -32.20 9.92 21.19
N GLY A 235 -33.35 10.35 21.74
CA GLY A 235 -33.47 10.79 23.13
C GLY A 235 -33.93 12.24 23.34
N GLY A 236 -34.27 12.98 22.29
CA GLY A 236 -34.99 14.26 22.43
C GLY A 236 -36.42 14.03 22.92
N GLY A 237 -36.85 14.76 23.94
CA GLY A 237 -38.14 14.61 24.60
C GLY A 237 -39.37 14.74 23.69
N VAL A 238 -40.54 14.48 24.28
CA VAL A 238 -41.85 14.20 23.63
C VAL A 238 -42.29 15.22 22.56
N ASP A 239 -41.75 16.45 22.56
CA ASP A 239 -42.28 17.54 21.73
C ASP A 239 -41.33 18.08 20.64
N GLY A 240 -40.17 17.46 20.38
CA GLY A 240 -39.25 18.03 19.38
C GLY A 240 -38.26 17.05 18.77
N ARG A 241 -38.40 16.79 17.47
CA ARG A 241 -37.44 16.02 16.65
C ARG A 241 -36.14 16.82 16.52
N GLN A 242 -35.25 16.71 17.50
CA GLN A 242 -33.91 17.30 17.38
C GLN A 242 -33.11 16.56 16.32
N THR A 243 -32.56 17.31 15.37
CA THR A 243 -31.65 16.81 14.35
C THR A 243 -30.27 17.40 14.56
N MET A 244 -29.25 16.56 14.45
CA MET A 244 -27.85 16.96 14.52
C MET A 244 -27.24 16.90 13.13
N GLU A 245 -26.72 18.03 12.65
CA GLU A 245 -25.89 18.09 11.46
C GLU A 245 -24.44 17.71 11.81
N TYR A 246 -23.80 16.95 10.93
CA TYR A 246 -22.41 16.53 11.12
C TYR A 246 -21.71 16.36 9.78
N TRP A 247 -20.39 16.55 9.81
CA TRP A 247 -19.53 16.33 8.65
C TRP A 247 -19.17 14.86 8.52
N PHE A 248 -19.29 14.35 7.30
CA PHE A 248 -18.89 13.02 6.91
C PHE A 248 -17.87 13.11 5.76
N ILE A 249 -16.61 12.82 6.07
CA ILE A 249 -15.52 12.86 5.11
C ILE A 249 -15.03 11.44 4.87
N THR A 250 -15.02 11.02 3.60
CA THR A 250 -14.43 9.76 3.17
C THR A 250 -13.34 10.04 2.16
N ILE A 251 -12.14 9.52 2.42
CA ILE A 251 -11.01 9.55 1.49
C ILE A 251 -10.58 8.11 1.22
N THR A 252 -10.65 7.71 -0.05
CA THR A 252 -10.20 6.38 -0.47
C THR A 252 -9.01 6.52 -1.39
N SER A 253 -7.83 6.08 -0.96
CA SER A 253 -6.62 6.10 -1.77
C SER A 253 -6.28 4.74 -2.35
N PHE A 254 -5.67 4.75 -3.53
CA PHE A 254 -5.26 3.58 -4.30
C PHE A 254 -3.80 3.76 -4.70
N HIS A 255 -2.96 2.78 -4.37
CA HIS A 255 -1.51 2.87 -4.52
C HIS A 255 -1.00 1.68 -5.34
N ARG A 256 -0.23 1.96 -6.40
CA ARG A 256 0.45 0.94 -7.21
C ARG A 256 1.93 0.90 -6.82
N LEU A 257 2.33 -0.16 -6.12
CA LEU A 257 3.66 -0.28 -5.51
C LEU A 257 4.71 -0.95 -6.41
N GLY A 258 4.29 -1.50 -7.56
CA GLY A 258 5.15 -2.21 -8.50
C GLY A 258 5.29 -3.70 -8.18
N SER A 259 6.29 -4.35 -8.76
CA SER A 259 6.41 -5.81 -8.74
C SER A 259 7.00 -6.38 -7.45
N GLY A 260 7.47 -5.52 -6.54
CA GLY A 260 8.14 -5.93 -5.30
C GLY A 260 9.41 -6.77 -5.51
N ARG A 261 10.09 -6.60 -6.66
CA ARG A 261 11.31 -7.35 -7.00
C ARG A 261 12.59 -6.65 -6.61
N SER A 262 12.60 -5.31 -6.69
CA SER A 262 13.74 -4.51 -6.28
C SER A 262 13.30 -3.40 -5.30
N PRO A 263 14.08 -3.12 -4.23
CA PRO A 263 13.87 -1.92 -3.42
C PRO A 263 14.17 -0.63 -4.21
N TRP A 264 14.77 -0.77 -5.40
CA TRP A 264 15.06 0.27 -6.36
C TRP A 264 14.03 0.37 -7.49
N ASP A 265 12.93 -0.39 -7.41
CA ASP A 265 11.78 -0.19 -8.28
C ASP A 265 11.29 1.27 -8.17
N ALA A 266 11.17 1.95 -9.30
CA ALA A 266 10.80 3.36 -9.36
C ALA A 266 9.42 3.63 -8.72
N LYS A 267 8.45 2.72 -8.88
CA LYS A 267 7.10 2.85 -8.32
C LYS A 267 7.16 2.75 -6.79
N TRP A 268 7.92 1.79 -6.28
CA TRP A 268 8.16 1.63 -4.84
C TRP A 268 8.91 2.83 -4.24
N GLN A 269 9.95 3.31 -4.93
CA GLN A 269 10.74 4.44 -4.48
C GLN A 269 9.92 5.73 -4.45
N ALA A 270 9.07 5.96 -5.45
CA ALA A 270 8.17 7.10 -5.49
C ALA A 270 7.13 7.02 -4.36
N PHE A 271 6.61 5.84 -4.04
CA PHE A 271 5.58 5.72 -3.00
C PHE A 271 6.06 6.13 -1.60
N GLY A 272 7.21 5.59 -1.15
CA GLY A 272 7.62 5.75 0.26
C GLY A 272 8.67 6.81 0.54
N GLY A 273 8.97 7.69 -0.42
CA GLY A 273 10.00 8.71 -0.25
C GLY A 273 9.44 9.98 0.41
N ARG A 274 10.11 10.48 1.45
CA ARG A 274 10.19 11.93 1.61
C ARG A 274 10.91 12.48 0.37
N PRO A 275 10.57 13.67 -0.14
CA PRO A 275 11.26 14.26 -1.26
C PRO A 275 12.75 14.42 -0.92
N SER A 276 13.60 13.52 -1.45
CA SER A 276 15.04 13.69 -1.52
C SER A 276 15.39 14.18 -2.91
N ILE A 277 16.55 14.82 -3.07
CA ILE A 277 17.03 15.29 -4.38
C ILE A 277 16.99 14.16 -5.44
N SER A 278 17.27 12.92 -5.02
CA SER A 278 17.18 11.74 -5.87
C SER A 278 15.74 11.31 -6.22
N THR A 279 14.76 11.46 -5.32
CA THR A 279 13.35 11.11 -5.62
C THR A 279 12.58 12.22 -6.32
N ILE A 280 13.07 13.46 -6.35
CA ILE A 280 12.47 14.57 -7.11
C ILE A 280 12.34 14.23 -8.61
N ARG A 281 13.22 13.38 -9.14
CA ARG A 281 13.20 12.96 -10.55
C ARG A 281 12.13 11.91 -10.87
N LEU A 282 11.59 11.22 -9.86
CA LEU A 282 10.51 10.26 -10.05
C LEU A 282 9.19 11.04 -10.10
N ARG A 283 8.84 11.51 -11.30
CA ARG A 283 7.52 12.07 -11.59
C ARG A 283 6.60 10.97 -12.11
N ARG A 284 5.32 11.09 -11.76
CA ARG A 284 4.28 10.32 -12.42
C ARG A 284 4.24 10.77 -13.87
N ASP A 285 4.37 9.80 -14.77
CA ASP A 285 4.09 10.03 -16.17
C ASP A 285 2.57 10.11 -16.35
N MET A 286 2.09 11.31 -16.69
CA MET A 286 0.67 11.60 -16.81
C MET A 286 0.07 11.11 -18.13
N GLU A 287 0.92 10.79 -19.12
CA GLU A 287 0.47 10.20 -20.39
C GLU A 287 0.16 8.71 -20.19
N THR A 288 1.08 7.98 -19.56
CA THR A 288 0.89 6.54 -19.31
C THR A 288 0.02 6.25 -18.09
N HIS A 289 -0.03 7.17 -17.13
CA HIS A 289 -0.81 7.03 -15.91
C HIS A 289 -1.61 8.31 -15.62
N PRO A 290 -2.64 8.64 -16.42
CA PRO A 290 -3.48 9.81 -16.15
C PRO A 290 -4.20 9.68 -14.79
N PRO A 291 -4.73 10.78 -14.22
CA PRO A 291 -5.51 10.73 -12.98
C PRO A 291 -6.64 9.69 -13.05
N GLY A 292 -6.76 8.87 -12.01
CA GLY A 292 -7.76 7.80 -11.94
C GLY A 292 -7.33 6.47 -12.56
N ALA A 293 -6.21 6.38 -13.29
CA ALA A 293 -5.75 5.13 -13.90
C ALA A 293 -5.45 4.01 -12.88
N VAL A 294 -4.89 4.35 -11.71
CA VAL A 294 -4.62 3.39 -10.62
C VAL A 294 -5.93 2.91 -9.98
N LYS A 295 -6.89 3.81 -9.80
CA LYS A 295 -8.23 3.47 -9.31
C LYS A 295 -8.97 2.56 -10.31
N ALA A 296 -8.96 2.90 -11.59
CA ALA A 296 -9.60 2.11 -12.64
C ALA A 296 -9.04 0.67 -12.67
N ALA A 297 -7.72 0.52 -12.64
CA ALA A 297 -7.07 -0.79 -12.56
C ALA A 297 -7.49 -1.58 -11.31
N TRP A 298 -7.62 -0.90 -10.15
CA TRP A 298 -8.11 -1.53 -8.92
C TRP A 298 -9.54 -2.05 -9.05
N ASP A 299 -10.44 -1.23 -9.62
CA ASP A 299 -11.86 -1.55 -9.80
C ASP A 299 -12.07 -2.66 -10.83
N GLU A 300 -11.32 -2.66 -11.93
CA GLU A 300 -11.31 -3.76 -12.91
C GLU A 300 -10.89 -5.08 -12.26
N GLY A 301 -9.87 -5.04 -11.41
CA GLY A 301 -9.44 -6.19 -10.62
C GLY A 301 -10.52 -6.71 -9.67
N GLU A 302 -11.36 -5.82 -9.12
CA GLU A 302 -12.51 -6.19 -8.30
C GLU A 302 -13.56 -6.95 -9.09
N GLN A 303 -13.93 -6.41 -10.25
CA GLN A 303 -14.95 -6.97 -11.13
C GLN A 303 -14.50 -8.34 -11.66
N ALA A 304 -13.22 -8.49 -12.00
CA ALA A 304 -12.62 -9.76 -12.39
C ALA A 304 -12.73 -10.82 -11.27
N ALA A 305 -12.47 -10.44 -10.01
CA ALA A 305 -12.57 -11.35 -8.87
C ALA A 305 -14.02 -11.79 -8.60
N VAL A 306 -14.98 -10.86 -8.65
CA VAL A 306 -16.41 -11.16 -8.44
C VAL A 306 -16.98 -12.04 -9.55
N SER A 307 -16.63 -11.76 -10.81
CA SER A 307 -17.11 -12.54 -11.97
C SER A 307 -16.52 -13.95 -12.01
N GLY A 308 -15.25 -14.13 -11.61
CA GLY A 308 -14.61 -15.43 -11.52
C GLY A 308 -15.26 -16.34 -10.46
N HIS A 309 -15.66 -15.78 -9.32
CA HIS A 309 -16.29 -16.55 -8.24
C HIS A 309 -17.68 -17.09 -8.60
N ARG A 310 -18.42 -16.39 -9.48
CA ARG A 310 -19.72 -16.88 -9.98
C ARG A 310 -19.59 -18.07 -10.92
N ARG A 311 -18.46 -18.25 -11.62
CA ARG A 311 -18.27 -19.37 -12.55
C ARG A 311 -17.86 -20.68 -11.87
N SER A 312 -17.34 -20.65 -10.65
CA SER A 312 -16.98 -21.86 -9.89
C SER A 312 -18.14 -22.48 -9.09
N HIS A 313 -19.34 -21.88 -9.13
CA HIS A 313 -20.54 -22.38 -8.46
C HIS A 313 -21.60 -22.95 -9.44
N SER A 314 -21.21 -23.40 -10.64
CA SER A 314 -22.02 -24.38 -11.35
C SER A 314 -21.88 -25.72 -10.62
N SER A 315 -22.84 -26.01 -9.73
CA SER A 315 -22.96 -27.32 -9.08
C SER A 315 -22.85 -28.43 -10.11
N PRO A 316 -22.10 -29.52 -9.84
CA PRO A 316 -22.19 -30.72 -10.66
C PRO A 316 -23.65 -31.19 -10.59
N THR A 317 -24.36 -31.16 -11.72
CA THR A 317 -25.60 -31.91 -11.85
C THR A 317 -25.24 -33.38 -11.76
N TRP A 318 -25.32 -33.95 -10.56
CA TRP A 318 -25.37 -35.40 -10.39
C TRP A 318 -26.67 -35.88 -11.03
N ARG A 319 -26.57 -36.45 -12.24
CA ARG A 319 -27.65 -37.28 -12.79
C ARG A 319 -27.58 -38.61 -12.05
N ALA A 320 -28.58 -38.88 -11.22
CA ALA A 320 -28.83 -40.21 -10.69
C ALA A 320 -29.49 -41.07 -11.79
N CYS A 321 -29.09 -42.33 -11.85
CA CYS A 321 -29.82 -43.41 -12.50
C CYS A 321 -31.20 -43.60 -11.86
#